data_AF-A0A538GVN6-F1
#
_entry.id   AF-A0A538GVN6-F1
#
_cell.length_a   1.000
_cell.length_b   1.000
_cell.length_c   1.000
_cell.angle_alpha   90.00
_cell.angle_beta   90.00
_cell.angle_gamma   90.00
#
_symmetry.space_group_name_H-M   'P 1'
#
loop_
_entity.id
_entity.type
_entity.pdbx_description
1 polymer ?
#
loop_
_entity_poly.entity_id
_entity_poly.type
_entity_poly.pdbx_seq_one_letter_code
_entity_poly.pdbx_strand_id
1 'polypeptide(L)'
;MVFGPKADVQVALDRDSALPGETVEATIRILGGRKDLEIEEGRLELVCENEYTYRHRVGSGSTRRTKSSTTTDRVVAESRRFLEAGDIAADTPYDATASLTIPPTAPPSAEGEITKVRWRVAATLA
;
A
#
# COMPACT_ATOMS: atom_id res chain seq x y z
N MET A 1 -11.63 -18.30 8.20
CA MET A 1 -10.82 -17.78 7.09
C MET A 1 -11.75 -17.71 5.88
N VAL A 2 -12.37 -16.55 5.65
CA VAL A 2 -13.33 -16.37 4.56
C VAL A 2 -12.51 -16.00 3.33
N PHE A 3 -12.38 -16.93 2.38
CA PHE A 3 -11.76 -16.65 1.09
C PHE A 3 -12.85 -16.09 0.18
N GLY A 4 -12.97 -14.76 0.14
CA GLY A 4 -13.77 -14.06 -0.87
C GLY A 4 -13.22 -14.34 -2.28
N PRO A 5 -14.00 -14.08 -3.34
CA PRO A 5 -13.54 -14.27 -4.71
C PRO A 5 -12.31 -13.38 -4.96
N LYS A 6 -11.27 -13.95 -5.58
CA LYS A 6 -10.07 -13.19 -5.96
C LYS A 6 -10.35 -12.37 -7.21
N ALA A 7 -10.43 -11.04 -7.06
CA ALA A 7 -10.23 -10.12 -8.18
C ALA A 7 -8.75 -9.83 -8.38
N ASP A 8 -8.37 -9.60 -9.63
CA ASP A 8 -7.05 -9.05 -9.98
C ASP A 8 -7.18 -7.53 -10.05
N VAL A 9 -6.39 -6.83 -9.24
CA VAL A 9 -6.38 -5.36 -9.16
C VAL A 9 -5.03 -4.86 -9.63
N GLN A 10 -5.06 -4.05 -10.68
CA GLN A 10 -3.87 -3.44 -11.28
C GLN A 10 -3.93 -1.94 -11.03
N VAL A 11 -2.81 -1.39 -10.56
CA VAL A 11 -2.66 0.05 -10.32
C VAL A 11 -1.46 0.53 -11.11
N ALA A 12 -1.67 1.52 -11.96
CA ALA A 12 -0.62 2.21 -12.71
C ALA A 12 -0.61 3.68 -12.32
N LEU A 13 0.56 4.20 -11.95
CA LEU A 13 0.74 5.61 -11.62
C LEU A 13 1.21 6.37 -12.85
N ASP A 14 0.84 7.64 -12.95
CA ASP A 14 1.32 8.54 -14.00
C ASP A 14 2.82 8.84 -13.87
N ARG A 15 3.36 8.72 -12.66
CA ARG A 15 4.78 8.95 -12.31
C ARG A 15 5.24 8.04 -11.17
N ASP A 16 6.54 7.81 -11.09
CA ASP A 16 7.21 7.03 -10.05
C ASP A 16 7.77 7.88 -8.90
N SER A 17 7.89 9.19 -9.11
CA SER A 17 8.40 10.14 -8.12
C SER A 17 7.57 11.43 -8.10
N ALA A 18 7.43 12.01 -6.92
CA ALA A 18 6.70 13.25 -6.69
C ALA A 18 7.18 13.91 -5.39
N LEU A 19 7.06 15.23 -5.34
CA LEU A 19 7.42 16.05 -4.19
C LEU A 19 6.27 16.13 -3.18
N PRO A 20 6.57 16.40 -1.89
CA PRO A 20 5.53 16.73 -0.91
C PRO A 20 4.62 17.86 -1.40
N GLY A 21 3.31 17.66 -1.31
CA GLY A 21 2.27 18.57 -1.80
C GLY A 21 1.84 18.34 -3.24
N GLU A 22 2.54 17.49 -4.01
CA GLU A 22 2.12 17.15 -5.38
C GLU A 22 1.05 16.07 -5.41
N THR A 23 0.28 16.05 -6.50
CA THR A 23 -0.72 15.04 -6.78
C THR A 23 -0.18 14.01 -7.77
N VAL A 24 -0.45 12.74 -7.50
CA VAL A 24 -0.16 11.58 -8.34
C VAL A 24 -1.49 11.01 -8.83
N GLU A 25 -1.57 10.74 -10.13
CA GLU A 25 -2.75 10.13 -10.74
C GLU A 25 -2.55 8.62 -10.82
N ALA A 26 -3.56 7.85 -10.43
CA ALA A 26 -3.57 6.40 -10.49
C ALA A 26 -4.69 5.93 -11.42
N THR A 27 -4.34 5.09 -12.39
CA THR A 27 -5.28 4.29 -13.16
C THR A 27 -5.44 2.95 -12.45
N ILE A 28 -6.67 2.62 -12.07
CA ILE A 28 -7.03 1.37 -11.43
C ILE A 28 -7.81 0.53 -12.43
N ARG A 29 -7.41 -0.73 -12.58
CA ARG A 29 -8.14 -1.72 -13.37
C ARG A 29 -8.44 -2.93 -12.51
N ILE A 30 -9.73 -3.28 -12.41
CA ILE A 30 -10.20 -4.47 -11.72
C ILE A 30 -10.69 -5.45 -12.78
N LEU A 31 -10.10 -6.64 -12.78
CA LEU A 31 -10.61 -7.75 -13.58
C LEU A 31 -11.53 -8.61 -12.72
N GLY A 32 -12.78 -8.73 -13.18
CA GLY A 32 -13.74 -9.68 -12.65
C GLY A 32 -13.14 -11.10 -12.61
N GLY A 33 -13.53 -11.87 -11.60
CA GLY A 33 -13.06 -13.25 -11.45
C GLY A 33 -13.83 -14.20 -12.38
N ARG A 34 -14.05 -15.44 -11.90
CA ARG A 34 -14.90 -16.40 -12.64
C ARG A 34 -16.39 -16.09 -12.55
N LYS A 35 -16.78 -15.15 -11.69
CA LYS A 35 -18.15 -14.76 -11.37
C LYS A 35 -18.15 -13.28 -11.04
N ASP A 36 -19.33 -12.68 -11.13
CA ASP A 36 -19.57 -11.33 -10.69
C ASP A 36 -19.18 -11.19 -9.22
N LEU A 37 -18.54 -10.07 -8.91
CA LEU A 37 -18.01 -9.78 -7.60
C LEU A 37 -18.75 -8.58 -7.01
N GLU A 38 -19.52 -8.85 -5.96
CA GLU A 38 -20.12 -7.81 -5.13
C GLU A 38 -19.02 -7.12 -4.31
N ILE A 39 -18.94 -5.80 -4.43
CA ILE A 39 -17.99 -4.93 -3.72
C ILE A 39 -18.80 -3.89 -2.93
N GLU A 40 -18.40 -3.61 -1.69
CA GLU A 40 -18.97 -2.51 -0.89
C GLU A 40 -18.24 -1.19 -1.18
N GLU A 41 -16.90 -1.26 -1.30
CA GLU A 41 -16.10 -0.13 -1.71
C GLU A 41 -14.73 -0.51 -2.26
N GLY A 42 -14.21 0.33 -3.16
CA GLY A 42 -12.79 0.35 -3.51
C GLY A 42 -12.12 1.62 -3.00
N ARG A 43 -11.00 1.45 -2.31
CA ARG A 43 -10.17 2.54 -1.80
C ARG A 43 -8.75 2.47 -2.34
N LEU A 44 -8.22 3.64 -2.64
CA LEU A 44 -6.83 3.86 -3.00
C LEU A 44 -6.14 4.54 -1.83
N GLU A 45 -5.04 3.99 -1.35
CA GLU A 45 -4.32 4.45 -0.18
C GLU A 45 -2.88 4.79 -0.54
N LEU A 46 -2.43 5.97 -0.12
CA LEU A 46 -1.02 6.33 -0.08
C LEU A 46 -0.45 5.89 1.27
N VAL A 47 0.47 4.92 1.25
CA VAL A 47 1.04 4.31 2.45
C VAL A 47 2.51 4.67 2.56
N CYS A 48 2.88 5.26 3.70
CA CYS A 48 4.27 5.39 4.12
C CYS A 48 4.65 4.16 4.95
N GLU A 49 5.63 3.40 4.48
CA GLU A 49 6.24 2.32 5.23
C GLU A 49 7.61 2.75 5.74
N ASN A 50 7.82 2.64 7.05
CA ASN A 50 9.10 2.88 7.67
C ASN A 50 9.60 1.58 8.32
N GLU A 51 10.63 1.00 7.72
CA GLU A 51 11.29 -0.20 8.21
C GLU A 51 12.53 0.20 9.02
N TYR A 52 12.68 -0.37 10.21
CA TYR A 52 13.85 -0.15 11.06
C TYR A 52 14.41 -1.46 11.59
N THR A 53 15.73 -1.56 11.52
CA THR A 53 16.49 -2.69 12.04
C THR A 53 17.31 -2.26 13.24
N TYR A 54 17.06 -2.88 14.41
CA TYR A 54 17.81 -2.62 15.63
C TYR A 54 18.54 -3.86 16.12
N ARG A 55 19.77 -3.66 16.62
CA ARG A 55 20.59 -4.70 17.25
C ARG A 55 20.40 -4.64 18.76
N HIS A 56 20.09 -5.76 19.38
CA HIS A 56 19.98 -5.90 20.82
C HIS A 56 20.81 -7.10 21.30
N ARG A 57 21.29 -7.02 22.54
CA ARG A 57 22.03 -8.13 23.16
C ARG A 57 21.06 -9.03 23.90
N VAL A 58 21.17 -10.33 23.69
CA VAL A 58 20.40 -11.37 24.36
C VAL A 58 21.34 -12.30 25.14
N GLY A 59 20.89 -12.80 26.29
CA GLY A 59 21.66 -13.69 27.16
C GLY A 59 22.54 -12.96 28.20
N SER A 60 23.14 -13.74 29.11
CA SER A 60 23.97 -13.25 30.22
C SER A 60 25.34 -13.95 30.27
N GLY A 61 26.34 -13.26 30.84
CA GLY A 61 27.70 -13.80 30.97
C GLY A 61 28.32 -14.22 29.63
N SER A 62 28.86 -15.43 29.57
CA SER A 62 29.51 -16.03 28.38
C SER A 62 28.55 -16.38 27.24
N THR A 63 27.23 -16.34 27.46
CA THR A 63 26.20 -16.66 26.44
C THR A 63 25.66 -15.44 25.70
N ARG A 64 26.24 -14.25 25.94
CA ARG A 64 25.78 -12.99 25.38
C ARG A 64 25.96 -12.99 23.85
N ARG A 65 24.86 -12.89 23.11
CA ARG A 65 24.84 -12.81 21.65
C ARG A 65 24.16 -11.54 21.17
N THR A 66 24.60 -11.02 20.02
CA THR A 66 23.93 -9.90 19.35
C THR A 66 22.85 -10.47 18.42
N LYS A 67 21.63 -9.95 18.52
CA LYS A 67 20.51 -10.29 17.64
C LYS A 67 20.00 -9.02 16.96
N SER A 68 19.70 -9.10 15.68
CA SER A 68 19.00 -8.04 14.94
C SER A 68 17.51 -8.35 14.89
N SER A 69 16.69 -7.32 15.02
CA SER A 69 15.24 -7.39 14.79
C SER A 69 14.85 -6.29 13.83
N THR A 70 13.97 -6.60 12.89
CA THR A 70 13.43 -5.66 11.90
C THR A 70 11.94 -5.51 12.15
N THR A 71 11.45 -4.28 12.17
CA THR A 71 10.02 -3.96 12.27
C THR A 71 9.66 -2.95 11.20
N THR A 72 8.42 -2.99 10.72
CA THR A 72 7.91 -2.10 9.68
C THR A 72 6.64 -1.45 10.17
N ASP A 73 6.68 -0.14 10.36
CA ASP A 73 5.50 0.64 10.69
C ASP A 73 4.88 1.15 9.40
N ARG A 74 3.55 1.07 9.32
CA ARG A 74 2.75 1.48 8.16
C ARG A 74 1.80 2.57 8.59
N VAL A 75 1.78 3.66 7.83
CA VAL A 75 0.89 4.79 8.05
C VAL A 75 0.18 5.10 6.74
N VAL A 76 -1.15 5.06 6.75
CA VAL A 76 -1.97 5.57 5.64
C VAL A 76 -1.94 7.09 5.72
N ALA A 77 -1.27 7.70 4.75
CA ALA A 77 -1.05 9.14 4.69
C ALA A 77 -2.20 9.86 3.97
N GLU A 78 -2.81 9.21 2.98
CA GLU A 78 -4.05 9.63 2.34
C GLU A 78 -4.85 8.39 1.89
N SER A 79 -6.19 8.52 1.86
CA SER A 79 -7.10 7.50 1.35
C SER A 79 -8.19 8.16 0.50
N ARG A 80 -8.50 7.56 -0.65
CA ARG A 80 -9.54 8.01 -1.58
C ARG A 80 -10.40 6.85 -2.03
N ARG A 81 -11.72 7.03 -1.96
CA ARG A 81 -12.66 6.08 -2.53
C ARG A 81 -12.70 6.27 -4.05
N PHE A 82 -12.57 5.18 -4.81
CA PHE A 82 -12.64 5.20 -6.27
C PHE A 82 -13.77 4.33 -6.82
N LEU A 83 -14.35 3.45 -6.00
CA LEU A 83 -15.45 2.57 -6.35
C LEU A 83 -16.49 2.56 -5.22
N GLU A 84 -17.75 2.79 -5.58
CA GLU A 84 -18.90 2.64 -4.68
C GLU A 84 -19.42 1.20 -4.67
N ALA A 85 -20.40 0.94 -3.81
CA ALA A 85 -20.99 -0.39 -3.71
C ALA A 85 -21.63 -0.80 -5.05
N GLY A 86 -21.36 -2.02 -5.49
CA GLY A 86 -21.89 -2.56 -6.74
C GLY A 86 -21.21 -3.84 -7.19
N ASP A 87 -21.65 -4.36 -8.33
CA ASP A 87 -21.15 -5.60 -8.91
C ASP A 87 -20.11 -5.33 -10.01
N ILE A 88 -18.94 -5.94 -9.88
CA ILE A 88 -17.95 -6.03 -10.95
C ILE A 88 -18.24 -7.30 -11.75
N ALA A 89 -18.68 -7.13 -13.00
CA ALA A 89 -18.99 -8.25 -13.88
C ALA A 89 -17.75 -9.11 -14.18
N ALA A 90 -17.94 -10.43 -14.26
CA ALA A 90 -16.84 -11.38 -14.49
C ALA A 90 -16.09 -11.16 -15.81
N ASP A 91 -16.79 -10.71 -16.83
CA ASP A 91 -16.33 -10.60 -18.22
C ASP A 91 -15.94 -9.17 -18.63
N THR A 92 -16.28 -8.18 -17.79
CA THR A 92 -16.07 -6.76 -18.10
C THR A 92 -15.14 -6.13 -17.07
N PRO A 93 -13.92 -5.73 -17.47
CA PRO A 93 -13.02 -4.97 -16.61
C PRO A 93 -13.67 -3.67 -16.14
N TYR A 94 -13.45 -3.33 -14.87
CA TYR A 94 -13.78 -2.00 -14.35
C TYR A 94 -12.52 -1.15 -14.34
N ASP A 95 -12.56 -0.02 -15.04
CA ASP A 95 -11.47 0.95 -15.08
C ASP A 95 -11.89 2.23 -14.36
N ALA A 96 -11.03 2.73 -13.48
CA ALA A 96 -11.21 3.98 -12.76
C ALA A 96 -9.91 4.79 -12.74
N THR A 97 -10.06 6.09 -12.50
CA THR A 97 -8.94 6.98 -12.23
C THR A 97 -9.18 7.66 -10.89
N ALA A 98 -8.12 7.82 -10.11
CA ALA A 98 -8.17 8.51 -8.84
C ALA A 98 -6.84 9.21 -8.58
N SER A 99 -6.92 10.36 -7.90
CA SER A 99 -5.77 11.18 -7.57
C SER A 99 -5.46 11.13 -6.08
N LEU A 100 -4.19 11.06 -5.74
CA LEU A 100 -3.68 11.10 -4.36
C LEU A 100 -2.71 12.28 -4.23
N THR A 101 -2.85 13.06 -3.16
CA THR A 101 -1.97 14.18 -2.85
C THR A 101 -0.94 13.77 -1.80
N ILE A 102 0.34 13.84 -2.15
CA ILE A 102 1.39 13.59 -1.17
C ILE A 102 1.32 14.67 -0.09
N PRO A 103 1.22 14.34 1.21
CA PRO A 103 1.16 15.35 2.24
C PRO A 103 2.37 16.29 2.17
N PRO A 104 2.20 17.61 2.43
CA PRO A 104 3.32 18.56 2.37
C PRO A 104 4.40 18.30 3.43
N THR A 105 4.07 17.54 4.47
CA THR A 105 4.98 17.10 5.54
C THR A 105 5.52 15.68 5.33
N ALA A 106 5.31 15.10 4.14
CA ALA A 106 5.76 13.75 3.83
C ALA A 106 7.29 13.65 3.90
N PRO A 107 7.86 12.70 4.68
CA PRO A 107 9.29 12.42 4.62
C PRO A 107 9.68 11.87 3.22
N PRO A 108 10.89 12.14 2.73
CA PRO A 108 11.36 11.57 1.48
C PRO A 108 11.53 10.04 1.61
N SER A 109 11.42 9.34 0.48
CA SER A 109 11.93 7.96 0.37
C SER A 109 13.43 7.94 0.67
N ALA A 110 13.87 7.01 1.51
CA ALA A 110 15.27 6.89 1.91
C ALA A 110 15.63 5.44 2.21
N GLU A 111 16.86 5.03 1.91
CA GLU A 111 17.38 3.71 2.24
C GLU A 111 18.76 3.86 2.89
N GLY A 112 18.87 3.42 4.14
CA GLY A 112 20.12 3.34 4.89
C GLY A 112 20.26 2.01 5.62
N GLU A 113 21.38 1.80 6.32
CA GLU A 113 21.67 0.53 7.02
C GLU A 113 20.64 0.20 8.12
N ILE A 114 20.12 1.23 8.78
CA ILE A 114 19.24 1.08 9.96
C ILE A 114 17.77 1.32 9.60
N THR A 115 17.50 2.23 8.66
CA THR A 115 16.15 2.70 8.38
C THR A 115 15.90 2.77 6.87
N LYS A 116 14.69 2.37 6.47
CA LYS A 116 14.21 2.42 5.11
C LYS A 116 12.80 2.99 5.08
N VAL A 117 12.64 4.14 4.44
CA VAL A 117 11.35 4.80 4.21
C VAL A 117 10.94 4.57 2.76
N ARG A 118 9.75 4.02 2.56
CA ARG A 118 9.17 3.73 1.24
C ARG A 118 7.74 4.25 1.17
N TRP A 119 7.39 4.79 0.01
CA TRP A 119 6.03 5.16 -0.32
C TRP A 119 5.44 4.12 -1.27
N ARG A 120 4.18 3.76 -1.06
CA ARG A 120 3.43 2.84 -1.91
C ARG A 120 2.01 3.33 -2.09
N VAL A 121 1.46 3.08 -3.27
CA VAL A 121 0.02 3.21 -3.53
C VAL A 121 -0.57 1.81 -3.52
N ALA A 122 -1.61 1.61 -2.72
CA ALA A 122 -2.32 0.35 -2.60
C ALA A 122 -3.80 0.55 -2.92
N ALA A 123 -4.37 -0.35 -3.73
CA ALA A 123 -5.81 -0.43 -3.92
C ALA A 123 -6.37 -1.59 -3.08
N THR A 124 -7.43 -1.32 -2.32
CA THR A 124 -8.12 -2.31 -1.50
C THR A 124 -9.59 -2.36 -1.92
N LEU A 125 -10.12 -3.58 -2.00
CA LEU A 125 -11.54 -3.85 -2.22
C LEU A 125 -12.12 -4.47 -0.95
N ALA A 126 -13.26 -3.95 -0.48
CA ALA A 126 -14.00 -4.46 0.67
C ALA A 126 -15.32 -5.08 0.21
#